data_AF-A0A4Q6BI73-F1
#
_entry.id   AF-A0A4Q6BI73-F1
#
_cell.length_a   1.000
_cell.length_b   1.000
_cell.length_c   1.000
_cell.angle_alpha   90.00
_cell.angle_beta   90.00
_cell.angle_gamma   90.00
#
_symmetry.space_group_name_H-M   'P 1'
#
loop_
_entity.id
_entity.type
_entity.pdbx_description
1 polymer ?
#
loop_
_entity_poly.entity_id
_entity_poly.type
_entity_poly.pdbx_seq_one_letter_code
_entity_poly.pdbx_strand_id
1 'polypeptide(L)'
;MENSSLENNQPALQQTDVSSSANAQSVVVEQCPEFPFFGAWYPDARCIDGNLHDMDKCDEDGRLYEAGEYNPCPFCRQDEFIERYIDEENGVTKADVLSHIESIKLRWG
;
A
#
# COMPACT_ATOMS: atom_id res chain seq x y z
N MET A 1 26.90 -27.06 -48.77
CA MET A 1 27.32 -25.65 -48.71
C MET A 1 26.05 -24.83 -48.54
N GLU A 2 26.01 -24.10 -47.43
CA GLU A 2 25.17 -22.95 -47.13
C GLU A 2 23.66 -23.19 -46.97
N ASN A 3 23.32 -23.47 -45.71
CA ASN A 3 22.08 -23.02 -45.07
C ASN A 3 21.90 -21.51 -45.30
N SER A 4 20.71 -21.08 -45.72
CA SER A 4 20.28 -19.69 -45.61
C SER A 4 18.94 -19.67 -44.91
N SER A 5 18.99 -19.11 -43.72
CA SER A 5 17.94 -18.80 -42.77
C SER A 5 16.84 -17.94 -43.39
N LEU A 6 15.63 -18.07 -42.86
CA LEU A 6 14.86 -16.95 -42.32
C LEU A 6 13.67 -17.52 -41.53
N GLU A 7 13.91 -17.61 -40.23
CA GLU A 7 12.89 -17.80 -39.20
C GLU A 7 11.99 -16.56 -39.15
N ASN A 8 10.69 -16.75 -39.32
CA ASN A 8 9.67 -15.79 -38.92
C ASN A 8 8.47 -16.58 -38.41
N ASN A 9 8.54 -17.01 -37.15
CA ASN A 9 7.39 -17.54 -36.43
C ASN A 9 7.14 -16.66 -35.21
N GLN A 10 6.39 -15.58 -35.41
CA GLN A 10 5.71 -14.88 -34.33
C GLN A 10 4.56 -15.79 -33.84
N PRO A 11 4.47 -16.13 -32.54
CA PRO A 11 3.29 -16.80 -32.03
C PRO A 11 2.13 -15.80 -31.95
N ALA A 12 1.08 -16.06 -32.74
CA ALA A 12 -0.19 -15.39 -32.65
C ALA A 12 -0.80 -15.60 -31.25
N LEU A 13 -1.16 -14.48 -30.64
CA LEU A 13 -1.81 -14.37 -29.34
C LEU A 13 -3.02 -15.31 -29.27
N GLN A 14 -2.96 -16.28 -28.37
CA GLN A 14 -4.14 -17.05 -27.98
C GLN A 14 -5.07 -16.12 -27.20
N GLN A 15 -6.14 -15.71 -27.86
CA GLN A 15 -7.33 -15.16 -27.24
C GLN A 15 -7.88 -16.25 -26.31
N THR A 16 -7.91 -15.96 -25.03
CA THR A 16 -8.80 -16.65 -24.10
C THR A 16 -9.86 -15.63 -23.70
N ASP A 17 -11.09 -15.96 -24.06
CA ASP A 17 -12.29 -15.22 -23.75
C ASP A 17 -12.45 -15.11 -22.23
N VAL A 18 -12.01 -13.99 -21.65
CA VAL A 18 -12.46 -13.59 -20.32
C VAL A 18 -13.83 -12.94 -20.46
N SER A 19 -14.85 -13.80 -20.48
CA SER A 19 -16.20 -13.39 -20.07
C SER A 19 -16.16 -13.02 -18.58
N SER A 20 -15.72 -11.80 -18.29
CA SER A 20 -15.92 -11.16 -16.99
C SER A 20 -16.79 -9.94 -17.22
N SER A 21 -18.08 -10.21 -17.08
CA SER A 21 -19.19 -9.26 -17.11
C SER A 21 -18.78 -7.94 -16.45
N ALA A 22 -18.88 -6.86 -17.23
CA ALA A 22 -18.89 -5.50 -16.70
C ALA A 22 -20.05 -5.37 -15.72
N ASN A 23 -19.76 -5.57 -14.44
CA ASN A 23 -20.61 -5.11 -13.36
C ASN A 23 -19.84 -3.97 -12.70
N ALA A 24 -20.25 -2.73 -12.98
CA ALA A 24 -19.85 -1.56 -12.23
C ALA A 24 -20.47 -1.65 -10.83
N GLN A 25 -20.02 -2.61 -10.04
CA GLN A 25 -20.18 -2.61 -8.60
C GLN A 25 -19.14 -1.65 -8.09
N SER A 26 -19.58 -0.51 -7.58
CA SER A 26 -18.77 0.39 -6.76
C SER A 26 -17.94 -0.45 -5.82
N VAL A 27 -16.64 -0.56 -6.10
CA VAL A 27 -15.68 -1.16 -5.18
C VAL A 27 -15.74 -0.27 -3.97
N VAL A 28 -16.42 -0.73 -2.91
CA VAL A 28 -16.28 -0.13 -1.60
C VAL A 28 -14.87 -0.49 -1.21
N VAL A 29 -13.91 0.35 -1.60
CA VAL A 29 -12.56 0.25 -1.06
C VAL A 29 -12.80 0.53 0.42
N GLU A 30 -12.74 -0.51 1.26
CA GLU A 30 -12.81 -0.30 2.69
C GLU A 30 -11.62 0.60 3.04
N GLN A 31 -11.94 1.87 3.24
CA GLN A 31 -10.96 2.89 3.55
C GLN A 31 -10.30 2.45 4.86
N CYS A 32 -8.97 2.32 4.87
CA CYS A 32 -8.26 1.96 6.10
C CYS A 32 -8.59 2.98 7.19
N PRO A 33 -8.72 2.55 8.45
CA PRO A 33 -9.09 3.45 9.53
C PRO A 33 -8.02 4.52 9.74
N GLU A 34 -8.45 5.64 10.30
CA GLU A 34 -7.56 6.68 10.80
C GLU A 34 -7.11 6.30 12.22
N PHE A 35 -5.84 6.52 12.53
CA PHE A 35 -5.26 6.15 13.84
C PHE A 35 -4.11 7.08 14.23
N PRO A 36 -3.73 7.16 15.52
CA PRO A 36 -2.57 7.93 15.96
C PRO A 36 -1.26 7.25 15.55
N PHE A 37 -0.37 7.98 14.90
CA PHE A 37 0.88 7.47 14.36
C PHE A 37 2.02 8.50 14.36
N PHE A 38 1.75 9.77 14.01
CA PHE A 38 2.78 10.82 13.90
C PHE A 38 3.02 11.56 15.22
N GLY A 39 2.76 10.88 16.34
CA GLY A 39 2.99 11.38 17.70
C GLY A 39 1.78 12.10 18.31
N ALA A 40 0.65 12.21 17.61
CA ALA A 40 -0.58 12.71 18.20
C ALA A 40 -1.25 11.68 19.11
N TRP A 41 -2.18 12.15 19.93
CA TRP A 41 -3.07 11.32 20.75
C TRP A 41 -4.42 11.06 20.09
N TYR A 42 -4.73 11.83 19.03
CA TYR A 42 -5.90 11.67 18.17
C TYR A 42 -5.48 11.01 16.83
N PRO A 43 -6.44 10.49 16.04
CA PRO A 43 -6.17 9.99 14.71
C PRO A 43 -5.54 11.06 13.81
N ASP A 44 -4.25 10.94 13.54
CA ASP A 44 -3.44 11.87 12.74
C ASP A 44 -2.86 11.20 11.48
N ALA A 45 -2.99 9.88 11.33
CA ALA A 45 -2.62 9.17 10.11
C ALA A 45 -3.84 8.74 9.31
N ARG A 46 -3.84 9.12 8.02
CA ARG A 46 -4.80 8.66 7.02
C ARG A 46 -4.08 7.87 5.93
N CYS A 47 -4.64 6.73 5.55
CA CYS A 47 -4.15 5.96 4.40
C CYS A 47 -4.66 6.54 3.08
N ILE A 48 -3.75 6.81 2.14
CA ILE A 48 -4.04 7.23 0.75
C ILE A 48 -3.14 6.40 -0.16
N ASP A 49 -3.73 5.61 -1.05
CA ASP A 49 -3.02 4.70 -1.98
C ASP A 49 -2.00 3.74 -1.31
N GLY A 50 -2.26 3.43 -0.05
CA GLY A 50 -1.44 2.57 0.80
C GLY A 50 -0.25 3.27 1.47
N ASN A 51 -0.15 4.59 1.37
CA ASN A 51 0.81 5.42 2.10
C ASN A 51 0.10 6.20 3.22
N LEU A 52 0.77 6.41 4.35
CA LEU A 52 0.25 7.17 5.48
C LEU A 52 0.57 8.65 5.30
N HIS A 53 -0.48 9.46 5.34
CA HIS A 53 -0.40 10.91 5.33
C HIS A 53 -0.73 11.45 6.71
N ASP A 54 0.12 12.36 7.18
CA ASP A 54 -0.06 13.12 8.40
C ASP A 54 -1.16 14.18 8.18
N MET A 55 -2.27 14.04 8.89
CA MET A 55 -3.43 14.91 8.77
C MET A 55 -3.16 16.33 9.26
N ASP A 56 -2.15 16.52 10.10
CA ASP A 56 -1.74 17.84 10.56
C ASP A 56 -0.83 18.53 9.54
N LYS A 57 -0.31 17.81 8.54
CA LYS A 57 0.45 18.36 7.41
C LYS A 57 -0.45 18.63 6.21
N CYS A 58 -1.24 19.70 6.31
CA CYS A 58 -2.09 20.21 5.24
C CYS A 58 -1.77 21.66 4.82
N ASP A 59 -2.23 22.04 3.63
CA ASP A 59 -2.23 23.43 3.15
C ASP A 59 -3.34 24.28 3.81
N GLU A 60 -3.39 25.56 3.46
CA GLU A 60 -4.38 26.51 4.00
C GLU A 60 -5.85 26.13 3.66
N ASP A 61 -6.05 25.30 2.63
CA ASP A 61 -7.36 24.78 2.21
C ASP A 61 -7.69 23.41 2.85
N GLY A 62 -6.80 22.88 3.70
CA GLY A 62 -6.95 21.57 4.35
C GLY A 62 -6.64 20.38 3.45
N ARG A 63 -5.98 20.58 2.31
CA ARG A 63 -5.49 19.47 1.48
C ARG A 63 -4.20 18.93 2.05
N LEU A 64 -4.13 17.61 2.17
CA LEU A 64 -2.93 16.92 2.64
C LEU A 64 -1.84 17.07 1.60
N TYR A 65 -0.63 17.38 2.07
CA TYR A 65 0.53 17.29 1.19
C TYR A 65 0.76 15.84 0.79
N GLU A 66 1.39 15.64 -0.37
CA GLU A 66 2.02 14.36 -0.67
C GLU A 66 2.95 14.03 0.50
N ALA A 67 2.88 12.80 1.00
CA ALA A 67 3.70 12.41 2.14
C ALA A 67 5.16 12.66 1.76
N GLY A 68 5.83 13.56 2.48
CA GLY A 68 7.23 13.90 2.21
C GLY A 68 8.18 12.71 2.37
N GLU A 69 7.70 11.63 2.98
CA GLU A 69 8.37 10.37 3.17
C GLU A 69 7.38 9.22 2.94
N TYR A 70 7.87 8.12 2.35
CA TYR A 70 7.07 6.92 2.14
C TYR A 70 6.88 6.16 3.45
N ASN A 71 5.67 6.19 4.00
CA ASN A 71 5.26 5.47 5.20
C ASN A 71 4.13 4.49 4.85
N PRO A 72 4.42 3.23 4.51
CA PRO A 72 3.41 2.26 4.09
C PRO A 72 2.33 2.07 5.16
N CYS A 73 1.09 1.80 4.75
CA CYS A 73 -0.02 1.62 5.68
C CYS A 73 0.04 0.22 6.36
N PRO A 74 -0.03 0.11 7.70
CA PRO A 74 0.02 -1.17 8.40
C PRO A 74 -1.22 -2.05 8.16
N PHE A 75 -2.30 -1.50 7.60
CA PHE A 75 -3.53 -2.23 7.30
C PHE A 75 -3.51 -2.89 5.92
N CYS A 76 -3.16 -2.12 4.87
CA CYS A 76 -3.20 -2.62 3.49
C CYS A 76 -1.81 -2.92 2.89
N ARG A 77 -0.72 -2.45 3.49
CA ARG A 77 0.68 -2.71 3.10
C ARG A 77 1.53 -3.16 4.30
N GLN A 78 1.01 -4.13 5.05
CA GLN A 78 1.60 -4.57 6.31
C GLN A 78 3.05 -5.06 6.17
N ASP A 79 3.35 -5.85 5.13
CA ASP A 79 4.69 -6.39 4.94
C ASP A 79 5.73 -5.28 4.68
N GLU A 80 5.39 -4.30 3.84
CA GLU A 80 6.24 -3.13 3.58
C GLU A 80 6.45 -2.28 4.85
N PHE A 81 5.41 -2.14 5.68
CA PHE A 81 5.52 -1.48 6.97
C PHE A 81 6.48 -2.20 7.92
N ILE A 82 6.41 -3.53 7.99
CA ILE A 82 7.32 -4.32 8.80
C ILE A 82 8.76 -4.14 8.35
N GLU A 83 9.02 -4.20 7.03
CA GLU A 83 10.36 -4.02 6.47
C GLU A 83 10.94 -2.66 6.84
N ARG A 84 10.18 -1.58 6.62
CA ARG A 84 10.63 -0.22 6.93
C ARG A 84 10.99 -0.03 8.41
N TYR A 85 10.16 -0.52 9.32
CA TYR A 85 10.37 -0.34 10.76
C TYR A 85 11.49 -1.19 11.35
N ILE A 86 11.81 -2.33 10.73
CA ILE A 86 12.97 -3.14 11.13
C ILE A 86 14.27 -2.49 10.65
N ASP A 87 14.26 -1.89 9.45
CA ASP A 87 15.46 -1.29 8.86
C ASP A 87 15.84 0.07 9.48
N GLU A 88 14.86 0.83 9.98
CA GLU A 88 15.08 2.19 10.51
C GLU A 88 15.44 2.23 12.00
N GLU A 89 14.99 1.25 12.79
CA GLU A 89 15.22 1.23 14.24
C GLU A 89 16.13 0.07 14.67
N ASN A 90 17.36 0.41 15.08
CA ASN A 90 18.31 -0.57 15.61
C ASN A 90 17.75 -1.29 16.85
N GLY A 91 17.48 -2.59 16.71
CA GLY A 91 17.06 -3.47 17.80
C GLY A 91 15.56 -3.76 17.86
N VAL A 92 14.77 -3.24 16.93
CA VAL A 92 13.34 -3.60 16.78
C VAL A 92 13.24 -4.92 16.03
N THR A 93 12.45 -5.86 16.57
CA THR A 93 12.21 -7.16 15.91
C THR A 93 10.88 -7.15 15.15
N LYS A 94 10.75 -8.04 14.16
CA LYS A 94 9.46 -8.29 13.48
C LYS A 94 8.31 -8.55 14.45
N ALA A 95 8.58 -9.24 15.56
CA ALA A 95 7.56 -9.53 16.57
C ALA A 95 7.06 -8.25 17.27
N ASP A 96 7.95 -7.29 17.53
CA ASP A 96 7.61 -6.01 18.15
C ASP A 96 6.74 -5.18 17.20
N VAL A 97 7.12 -5.10 15.92
CA VAL A 97 6.34 -4.38 14.90
C VAL A 97 4.96 -5.01 14.72
N LEU A 98 4.88 -6.35 14.66
CA LEU A 98 3.61 -7.05 14.58
C LEU A 98 2.73 -6.80 15.81
N SER A 99 3.29 -6.84 17.01
CA SER A 99 2.58 -6.51 18.25
C SER A 99 2.02 -5.09 18.20
N HIS A 100 2.80 -4.14 17.69
CA HIS A 100 2.35 -2.77 17.50
C HIS A 100 1.19 -2.68 16.50
N ILE A 101 1.31 -3.30 15.31
CA ILE A 101 0.24 -3.35 14.30
C ILE A 101 -1.05 -3.92 14.90
N GLU A 102 -0.96 -5.04 15.62
CA GLU A 102 -2.11 -5.67 16.26
C GLU A 102 -2.75 -4.76 17.31
N SER A 103 -1.94 -4.01 18.08
CA SER A 103 -2.46 -3.05 19.05
C SER A 103 -3.25 -1.91 18.41
N ILE A 104 -2.83 -1.45 17.22
CA ILE A 104 -3.52 -0.43 16.45
C ILE A 104 -4.81 -1.03 15.88
N LYS A 105 -4.74 -2.19 15.24
CA LYS A 105 -5.90 -2.89 14.67
C LYS A 105 -6.98 -3.15 15.71
N LEU A 106 -6.61 -3.58 16.92
CA LEU A 106 -7.56 -3.84 18.00
C LEU A 106 -8.32 -2.58 18.45
N ARG A 107 -7.69 -1.41 18.35
CA ARG A 107 -8.26 -0.15 18.84
C ARG A 107 -8.99 0.65 17.75
N TRP A 108 -8.53 0.56 16.50
CA TRP A 108 -8.96 1.44 15.41
C TRP A 108 -9.46 0.72 14.16
N GLY A 109 -9.21 -0.59 14.01
CA GLY A 109 -9.72 -1.42 12.91
C GLY A 109 -11.02 -2.14 13.26
#